data_AF-A0A1X1MW83-F1
#
_entry.id   AF-A0A1X1MW83-F1
#
_cell.length_a   1.000
_cell.length_b   1.000
_cell.length_c   1.000
_cell.angle_alpha   90.00
_cell.angle_beta   90.00
_cell.angle_gamma   90.00
#
_symmetry.space_group_name_H-M   'P 1'
#
loop_
_entity.id
_entity.type
_entity.pdbx_description
1 polymer ?
#
loop_
_entity_poly.entity_id
_entity_poly.type
_entity_poly.pdbx_seq_one_letter_code
_entity_poly.pdbx_strand_id
1 'polypeptide(L)'
;MSRNKKSRKPGAGGEVDVIVVRNRTESDVEGRLRKKAKKRKGLKTGSRHSDGSDHATHGNGIARDPRLGSKKKIPLVVEAKKKPSKTEKKRSAKQELELLENDAQLLVLLDRLDNGESLGAGLQQYVDQKLSRIEVLMNQLGLLDDNDFEEDIEQPEAPQPQKTKTKAKSKTDDALLNEFENLDWDEFKE
;
A
#
# COMPACT_ATOMS: atom_id res chain seq x y z
N MET A 1 70.06 -84.04 24.19
CA MET A 1 69.67 -84.28 22.78
C MET A 1 68.33 -85.00 22.73
N SER A 2 67.23 -84.33 22.40
CA SER A 2 66.11 -84.91 21.63
C SER A 2 65.08 -83.81 21.30
N ARG A 3 65.15 -83.30 20.08
CA ARG A 3 64.26 -82.26 19.54
C ARG A 3 63.03 -82.95 18.95
N ASN A 4 61.94 -83.02 19.70
CA ASN A 4 60.69 -83.59 19.18
C ASN A 4 59.97 -82.56 18.31
N LYS A 5 60.08 -82.69 16.98
CA LYS A 5 59.36 -81.81 16.05
C LYS A 5 57.92 -82.30 15.87
N LYS A 6 56.95 -81.49 16.26
CA LYS A 6 55.53 -81.67 15.89
C LYS A 6 55.38 -81.45 14.38
N SER A 7 55.39 -82.53 13.60
CA SER A 7 55.01 -82.49 12.19
C SER A 7 53.48 -82.45 12.11
N ARG A 8 52.93 -81.37 11.56
CA ARG A 8 51.50 -81.31 11.21
C ARG A 8 51.39 -81.81 9.78
N LYS A 9 50.84 -83.03 9.61
CA LYS A 9 50.42 -83.55 8.31
C LYS A 9 49.46 -82.55 7.67
N PRO A 10 49.67 -82.10 6.42
CA PRO A 10 48.66 -81.33 5.72
C PRO A 10 47.48 -82.27 5.44
N GLY A 11 46.31 -81.97 5.98
CA GLY A 11 45.07 -82.69 5.65
C GLY A 11 44.48 -83.62 6.72
N ALA A 12 45.04 -83.70 7.93
CA ALA A 12 44.47 -84.51 9.04
C ALA A 12 43.92 -83.68 10.21
N GLY A 13 43.60 -82.42 9.93
CA GLY A 13 42.94 -81.51 10.87
C GLY A 13 42.29 -80.43 10.04
N GLY A 14 41.23 -80.79 9.31
CA GLY A 14 40.29 -79.78 8.89
C GLY A 14 39.83 -79.08 10.16
N GLU A 15 40.25 -77.83 10.35
CA GLU A 15 39.36 -76.90 11.03
C GLU A 15 38.06 -77.02 10.27
N VAL A 16 37.13 -77.79 10.82
CA VAL A 16 35.72 -77.60 10.53
C VAL A 16 35.55 -76.15 10.90
N ASP A 17 35.54 -75.26 9.91
CA ASP A 17 35.14 -73.87 10.10
C ASP A 17 33.90 -73.98 10.96
N VAL A 18 34.00 -73.57 12.21
CA VAL A 18 32.84 -73.59 13.09
C VAL A 18 31.92 -72.58 12.42
N ILE A 19 30.99 -73.07 11.60
CA ILE A 19 29.95 -72.26 11.00
C ILE A 19 29.10 -71.88 12.20
N VAL A 20 29.50 -70.81 12.88
CA VAL A 20 28.71 -70.22 13.94
C VAL A 20 27.50 -69.63 13.23
N VAL A 21 26.46 -70.44 13.08
CA VAL A 21 25.12 -69.99 12.68
C VAL A 21 24.57 -69.19 13.86
N ARG A 22 25.07 -67.97 14.03
CA ARG A 22 24.41 -67.00 14.88
C ARG A 22 23.10 -66.66 14.18
N ASN A 23 21.97 -66.90 14.87
CA ASN A 23 20.70 -66.31 14.48
C ASN A 23 20.90 -64.80 14.49
N ARG A 24 21.16 -64.24 13.31
CA ARG A 24 21.33 -62.80 13.15
C ARG A 24 19.98 -62.17 13.37
N THR A 25 19.94 -61.12 14.17
CA THR A 25 18.75 -60.31 14.31
C THR A 25 18.36 -59.71 12.96
N GLU A 26 17.08 -59.39 12.76
CA GLU A 26 16.61 -58.81 11.49
C GLU A 26 17.35 -57.50 11.16
N SER A 27 17.72 -56.72 12.18
CA SER A 27 18.50 -55.49 12.04
C SER A 27 19.93 -55.74 11.51
N ASP A 28 20.58 -56.84 11.91
CA ASP A 28 21.89 -57.24 11.37
C ASP A 28 21.82 -57.62 9.89
N VAL A 29 20.75 -58.32 9.49
CA VAL A 29 20.51 -58.71 8.10
C VAL A 29 20.24 -57.48 7.25
N GLU A 30 19.35 -56.59 7.71
CA GLU A 30 19.02 -55.34 7.04
C GLU A 30 20.25 -54.42 6.92
N GLY A 31 21.06 -54.31 7.98
CA GLY A 31 22.30 -53.53 7.97
C GLY A 31 23.28 -54.02 6.91
N ARG A 32 23.42 -55.34 6.74
CA ARG A 32 24.26 -55.93 5.69
C ARG A 32 23.70 -55.68 4.28
N LEU A 33 22.38 -55.80 4.09
CA LEU A 33 21.75 -55.51 2.81
C LEU A 33 21.94 -54.03 2.42
N ARG A 34 21.74 -53.10 3.37
CA ARG A 34 22.04 -51.67 3.18
C ARG A 34 23.52 -51.44 2.86
N LYS A 35 24.44 -52.14 3.51
CA LYS A 35 25.88 -52.05 3.23
C LYS A 35 26.22 -52.57 1.83
N LYS A 36 25.63 -53.69 1.40
CA LYS A 36 25.80 -54.23 0.03
C LYS A 36 25.24 -53.25 -1.02
N ALA A 37 24.07 -52.67 -0.79
CA ALA A 37 23.48 -51.67 -1.67
C ALA A 37 24.34 -50.38 -1.77
N LYS A 38 24.80 -49.86 -0.62
CA LYS A 38 25.69 -48.69 -0.53
C LYS A 38 27.10 -48.96 -1.07
N LYS A 39 27.54 -50.22 -1.21
CA LYS A 39 28.85 -50.53 -1.81
C LYS A 39 28.88 -50.26 -3.31
N ARG A 40 27.75 -50.46 -4.00
CA ARG A 40 27.62 -50.19 -5.45
C ARG A 40 27.15 -48.77 -5.75
N LYS A 41 26.46 -48.13 -4.81
CA LYS A 41 26.07 -46.72 -4.89
C LYS A 41 27.22 -45.86 -4.38
N GLY A 42 27.76 -44.96 -5.21
CA GLY A 42 28.75 -43.97 -4.75
C GLY A 42 28.22 -43.09 -3.60
N LEU A 43 29.12 -42.34 -2.96
CA LEU A 43 28.71 -41.32 -2.00
C LEU A 43 27.74 -40.33 -2.66
N LYS A 44 26.75 -39.86 -1.90
CA LYS A 44 25.85 -38.81 -2.39
C LYS A 44 26.70 -37.56 -2.68
N THR A 45 26.42 -36.90 -3.80
CA THR A 45 27.09 -35.64 -4.15
C THR A 45 26.90 -34.64 -3.01
N GLY A 46 27.99 -33.93 -2.66
CA GLY A 46 27.96 -32.97 -1.57
C GLY A 46 26.98 -31.83 -1.83
N SER A 47 26.45 -31.24 -0.76
CA SER A 47 25.48 -30.14 -0.77
C SER A 47 25.95 -28.84 -1.45
N ARG A 48 27.13 -28.83 -2.08
CA ARG A 48 27.69 -27.67 -2.78
C ARG A 48 26.98 -27.39 -4.11
N HIS A 49 26.34 -28.40 -4.70
CA HIS A 49 25.61 -28.29 -5.98
C HIS A 49 24.11 -28.42 -5.86
N SER A 50 23.58 -28.76 -4.68
CA SER A 50 22.17 -28.49 -4.41
C SER A 50 22.09 -27.00 -4.17
N ASP A 51 21.77 -26.22 -5.21
CA ASP A 51 21.10 -24.94 -4.99
C ASP A 51 19.96 -25.28 -4.03
N GLY A 52 20.10 -24.82 -2.78
CA GLY A 52 19.08 -25.02 -1.78
C GLY A 52 17.80 -24.52 -2.42
N SER A 53 16.85 -25.42 -2.62
CA SER A 53 15.47 -24.99 -2.77
C SER A 53 15.17 -24.27 -1.48
N ASP A 54 15.36 -22.95 -1.48
CA ASP A 54 14.96 -22.04 -0.44
C ASP A 54 13.44 -22.23 -0.35
N HIS A 55 13.03 -23.24 0.41
CA HIS A 55 11.65 -23.42 0.81
C HIS A 55 11.29 -22.09 1.44
N ALA A 56 10.32 -21.43 0.81
CA ALA A 56 9.90 -20.09 1.13
C ALA A 56 9.41 -20.04 2.58
N THR A 57 10.34 -19.86 3.52
CA THR A 57 10.02 -19.39 4.87
C THR A 57 9.77 -17.89 4.74
N HIS A 58 8.63 -17.56 4.13
CA HIS A 58 8.05 -16.22 4.15
C HIS A 58 7.43 -16.00 5.54
N GLY A 59 8.29 -15.91 6.55
CA GLY A 59 7.95 -15.35 7.85
C GLY A 59 8.63 -13.98 7.96
N ASN A 60 7.84 -12.92 8.01
CA ASN A 60 8.35 -11.60 8.40
C ASN A 60 8.91 -11.72 9.83
N GLY A 61 10.21 -11.55 10.01
CA GLY A 61 10.86 -11.51 11.33
C GLY A 61 11.81 -12.65 11.68
N ILE A 62 12.06 -13.63 10.79
CA ILE A 62 13.12 -14.63 11.06
C ILE A 62 14.48 -13.95 10.88
N ALA A 63 15.29 -13.91 11.94
CA ALA A 63 16.67 -13.44 11.89
C ALA A 63 17.46 -14.26 10.85
N ARG A 64 17.79 -13.62 9.73
CA ARG A 64 18.64 -14.21 8.68
C ARG A 64 20.10 -14.12 9.14
N ASP A 65 20.91 -15.11 8.75
CA ASP A 65 22.34 -15.13 9.03
C ASP A 65 23.01 -13.85 8.47
N PRO A 66 23.76 -13.08 9.28
CA PRO A 66 24.44 -11.86 8.84
C PRO A 66 25.48 -12.09 7.72
N ARG A 67 25.95 -13.33 7.52
CA ARG A 67 26.85 -13.68 6.41
C ARG A 67 26.14 -13.81 5.07
N LEU A 68 24.82 -14.00 5.07
CA LEU A 68 24.01 -14.04 3.87
C LEU A 68 23.55 -12.61 3.54
N GLY A 69 24.08 -12.04 2.46
CA GLY A 69 23.65 -10.75 1.96
C GLY A 69 22.16 -10.73 1.55
N SER A 70 21.59 -9.54 1.41
CA SER A 70 20.21 -9.37 0.94
C SER A 70 20.06 -9.85 -0.51
N LYS A 71 19.41 -11.00 -0.69
CA LYS A 71 18.97 -11.50 -2.01
C LYS A 71 17.52 -11.09 -2.35
N LYS A 72 16.94 -10.14 -1.60
CA LYS A 72 15.58 -9.64 -1.89
C LYS A 72 15.63 -8.85 -3.20
N LYS A 73 14.77 -9.21 -4.15
CA LYS A 73 14.65 -8.49 -5.43
C LYS A 73 14.20 -7.05 -5.14
N ILE A 74 14.93 -6.08 -5.68
CA ILE A 74 14.55 -4.66 -5.63
C ILE A 74 13.69 -4.41 -6.87
N PRO A 75 12.49 -3.82 -6.75
CA PRO A 75 11.69 -3.46 -7.92
C PRO A 75 12.43 -2.38 -8.73
N LEU A 76 12.58 -2.62 -10.04
CA LEU A 76 13.27 -1.70 -10.95
C LEU A 76 12.44 -0.45 -11.27
N VAL A 77 11.11 -0.55 -11.15
CA VAL A 77 10.19 0.57 -11.37
C VAL A 77 9.70 1.05 -10.01
N VAL A 78 10.10 2.26 -9.64
CA VAL A 78 9.50 2.97 -8.51
C VAL A 78 8.15 3.48 -8.98
N GLU A 79 7.06 2.91 -8.48
CA GLU A 79 5.71 3.43 -8.76
C GLU A 79 5.64 4.87 -8.24
N ALA A 80 5.61 5.83 -9.17
CA ALA A 80 5.47 7.24 -8.83
C ALA A 80 4.12 7.43 -8.13
N LYS A 81 4.13 7.96 -6.90
CA LYS A 81 2.90 8.31 -6.17
C LYS A 81 2.04 9.19 -7.06
N LYS A 82 0.93 8.64 -7.56
CA LYS A 82 0.02 9.34 -8.48
C LYS A 82 -0.50 10.58 -7.77
N LYS A 83 -0.17 11.77 -8.30
CA LYS A 83 -0.74 13.02 -7.80
C LYS A 83 -2.26 12.96 -8.04
N PRO A 84 -3.10 13.30 -7.04
CA PRO A 84 -4.54 13.18 -7.17
C PRO A 84 -5.05 14.05 -8.33
N SER A 85 -5.97 13.50 -9.11
CA SER A 85 -6.59 14.21 -10.23
C SER A 85 -7.44 15.39 -9.72
N LYS A 86 -7.74 16.38 -10.58
CA LYS A 86 -8.54 17.56 -10.17
C LYS A 86 -9.91 17.15 -9.63
N THR A 87 -10.50 16.09 -10.18
CA THR A 87 -11.78 15.52 -9.72
C THR A 87 -11.64 14.82 -8.37
N GLU A 88 -10.57 14.05 -8.15
CA GLU A 88 -10.27 13.45 -6.84
C GLU A 88 -10.05 14.51 -5.75
N LYS A 89 -9.36 15.61 -6.08
CA LYS A 89 -9.17 16.74 -5.16
C LYS A 89 -10.50 17.40 -4.77
N LYS A 90 -11.38 17.67 -5.74
CA LYS A 90 -12.72 18.21 -5.47
C LYS A 90 -13.56 17.25 -4.63
N ARG A 91 -13.51 15.94 -4.93
CA ARG A 91 -14.19 14.91 -4.13
C ARG A 91 -13.68 14.90 -2.68
N SER A 92 -12.37 15.01 -2.50
CA SER A 92 -11.74 15.11 -1.17
C SER A 92 -12.16 16.37 -0.43
N ALA A 93 -12.26 17.51 -1.11
CA ALA A 93 -12.72 18.77 -0.52
C ALA A 93 -14.19 18.67 -0.06
N LYS A 94 -15.06 18.06 -0.88
CA LYS A 94 -16.47 17.81 -0.51
C LYS A 94 -16.57 16.89 0.71
N GLN A 95 -15.78 15.83 0.75
CA GLN A 95 -15.77 14.90 1.89
C GLN A 95 -15.28 15.57 3.17
N GLU A 96 -14.26 16.43 3.09
CA GLU A 96 -13.79 17.19 4.25
C GLU A 96 -14.85 18.16 4.76
N LEU A 97 -15.57 18.84 3.86
CA LEU A 97 -16.66 19.74 4.20
C LEU A 97 -17.80 18.99 4.92
N GLU A 98 -18.21 17.83 4.41
CA GLU A 98 -19.22 16.98 5.05
C GLU A 98 -18.81 16.52 6.46
N LEU A 99 -17.51 16.25 6.68
CA LEU A 99 -17.01 15.91 8.01
C LEU A 99 -17.05 17.09 8.98
N LEU A 100 -16.82 18.31 8.49
CA LEU A 100 -16.87 19.53 9.31
C LEU A 100 -18.31 19.92 9.65
N GLU A 101 -19.26 19.76 8.73
CA GLU A 101 -20.69 19.98 8.97
C GLU A 101 -21.25 19.01 10.01
N ASN A 102 -20.74 17.78 10.05
CA ASN A 102 -21.15 16.75 11.01
C ASN A 102 -20.27 16.69 12.27
N ASP A 103 -19.41 17.69 12.52
CA ASP A 103 -18.55 17.71 13.72
C ASP A 103 -19.40 18.05 14.96
N ALA A 104 -19.65 17.05 15.80
CA ALA A 104 -20.47 17.19 17.01
C ALA A 104 -19.94 18.25 17.98
N GLN A 105 -18.62 18.49 18.03
CA GLN A 105 -18.07 19.53 18.91
C GLN A 105 -18.40 20.93 18.40
N LEU A 106 -18.30 21.14 17.09
CA LEU A 106 -18.62 22.41 16.46
C LEU A 106 -20.10 22.74 16.65
N LEU A 107 -20.99 21.78 16.41
CA LEU A 107 -22.44 21.94 16.57
C LEU A 107 -22.81 22.37 18.00
N VAL A 108 -22.28 21.67 19.02
CA VAL A 108 -22.54 22.02 20.42
C VAL A 108 -22.03 23.42 20.79
N LEU A 109 -20.91 23.86 20.22
CA LEU A 109 -20.38 25.20 20.47
C LEU A 109 -21.22 26.28 19.79
N LEU A 110 -21.72 26.02 18.58
CA LEU A 110 -22.65 26.91 17.88
C LEU A 110 -23.98 27.03 18.64
N ASP A 111 -24.55 25.92 19.10
CA ASP A 111 -25.78 25.92 19.92
C ASP A 111 -25.61 26.80 21.17
N ARG A 112 -24.45 26.75 21.84
CA ARG A 112 -24.18 27.60 23.02
C ARG A 112 -24.08 29.08 22.67
N LEU A 113 -23.45 29.42 21.54
CA LEU A 113 -23.40 30.79 21.04
C LEU A 113 -24.80 31.30 20.71
N ASP A 114 -25.65 30.47 20.10
CA ASP A 114 -27.05 30.80 19.79
C ASP A 114 -27.89 30.99 21.06
N ASN A 115 -27.59 30.24 22.12
CA ASN A 115 -28.17 30.42 23.46
C ASN A 115 -27.63 31.67 24.19
N GLY A 116 -26.69 32.42 23.59
CA GLY A 116 -26.12 33.64 24.14
C GLY A 116 -25.02 33.41 25.19
N GLU A 117 -24.49 32.19 25.31
CA GLU A 117 -23.37 31.89 26.19
C GLU A 117 -22.05 32.38 25.59
N SER A 118 -21.24 33.10 26.36
CA SER A 118 -19.91 33.52 25.92
C SER A 118 -18.92 32.36 25.99
N LEU A 119 -18.36 31.96 24.84
CA LEU A 119 -17.28 30.97 24.79
C LEU A 119 -15.96 31.55 25.33
N GLY A 120 -15.12 30.70 25.93
CA GLY A 120 -13.76 31.07 26.28
C GLY A 120 -12.90 31.33 25.02
N ALA A 121 -11.86 32.15 25.13
CA ALA A 121 -11.05 32.58 23.98
C ALA A 121 -10.50 31.43 23.12
N GLY A 122 -10.10 30.30 23.73
CA GLY A 122 -9.63 29.12 22.99
C GLY A 122 -10.73 28.39 22.22
N LEU A 123 -11.95 28.35 22.76
CA LEU A 123 -13.10 27.73 22.07
C LEU A 123 -13.59 28.63 20.95
N GLN A 124 -13.58 29.96 21.15
CA GLN A 124 -13.92 30.91 20.09
C GLN A 124 -12.94 30.78 18.92
N GLN A 125 -11.63 30.79 19.18
CA GLN A 125 -10.61 30.59 18.15
C GLN A 125 -10.79 29.26 17.40
N TYR A 126 -11.20 28.19 18.10
CA TYR A 126 -11.48 26.92 17.46
C TYR A 126 -12.67 27.03 16.49
N VAL A 127 -13.79 27.63 16.90
CA VAL A 127 -14.95 27.85 16.05
C VAL A 127 -14.56 28.69 14.83
N ASP A 128 -13.87 29.80 15.01
CA ASP A 128 -13.41 30.68 13.94
C ASP A 128 -12.50 29.96 12.93
N GLN A 129 -11.58 29.11 13.42
CA GLN A 129 -10.71 28.27 12.58
C GLN A 129 -11.49 27.25 11.75
N LYS A 130 -12.54 26.66 12.33
CA LYS A 130 -13.39 25.70 11.62
C LYS A 130 -14.25 26.39 10.56
N LEU A 131 -14.88 27.51 10.90
CA LEU A 131 -15.70 28.29 9.97
C LEU A 131 -14.87 28.82 8.79
N SER A 132 -13.68 29.38 9.05
CA SER A 132 -12.76 29.80 7.97
C SER A 132 -12.31 28.63 7.09
N ARG A 133 -12.13 27.43 7.67
CA ARG A 133 -11.83 26.24 6.86
C ARG A 133 -13.01 25.84 5.97
N ILE A 134 -14.23 25.91 6.49
CA ILE A 134 -15.47 25.63 5.74
C ILE A 134 -15.62 26.61 4.58
N GLU A 135 -15.42 27.91 4.81
CA GLU A 135 -15.46 28.95 3.79
C GLU A 135 -14.46 28.67 2.65
N VAL A 136 -13.21 28.32 2.98
CA VAL A 136 -12.21 27.95 1.99
C VAL A 136 -12.64 26.71 1.18
N LEU A 137 -13.27 25.72 1.81
CA LEU A 137 -13.77 24.53 1.11
C LEU A 137 -14.96 24.85 0.21
N MET A 138 -15.87 25.71 0.63
CA MET A 138 -17.00 26.18 -0.18
C MET A 138 -16.52 26.95 -1.41
N ASN A 139 -15.55 27.85 -1.25
CA ASN A 139 -14.86 28.54 -2.34
C ASN A 139 -14.20 27.57 -3.34
N GLN A 140 -13.52 26.53 -2.85
CA GLN A 140 -12.87 25.54 -3.72
C GLN A 140 -13.88 24.70 -4.53
N LEU A 141 -15.06 24.47 -3.97
CA LEU A 141 -16.13 23.74 -4.62
C LEU A 141 -16.93 24.64 -5.58
N GLY A 142 -16.86 25.96 -5.41
CA GLY A 142 -17.67 26.93 -6.14
C GLY A 142 -19.11 26.96 -5.62
N LEU A 143 -19.28 26.76 -4.31
CA LEU A 143 -20.58 26.86 -3.62
C LEU A 143 -20.78 28.23 -2.96
N LEU A 144 -19.71 29.01 -2.83
CA LEU A 144 -19.77 30.39 -2.38
C LEU A 144 -19.77 31.25 -3.65
N ASP A 145 -20.91 31.87 -3.96
CA ASP A 145 -20.97 32.88 -5.02
C ASP A 145 -20.52 34.21 -4.43
N ASP A 146 -19.40 34.74 -4.93
CA ASP A 146 -18.86 36.04 -4.54
C ASP A 146 -19.86 37.20 -4.79
N ASN A 147 -20.92 36.95 -5.58
CA ASN A 147 -21.95 37.94 -5.92
C ASN A 147 -23.09 38.02 -4.88
N ASP A 148 -23.34 36.97 -4.08
CA ASP A 148 -24.46 36.98 -3.12
C ASP A 148 -24.18 37.88 -1.90
N PHE A 149 -22.91 38.16 -1.61
CA PHE A 149 -22.52 39.08 -0.54
C PHE A 149 -22.53 40.56 -0.96
N GLU A 150 -22.58 40.84 -2.27
CA GLU A 150 -22.50 42.20 -2.81
C GLU A 150 -23.88 42.82 -3.10
N GLU A 151 -24.94 41.99 -3.19
CA GLU A 151 -26.32 42.44 -3.46
C GLU A 151 -27.10 42.91 -2.20
N ASP A 152 -26.66 42.56 -0.98
CA ASP A 152 -27.39 42.86 0.27
C ASP A 152 -26.92 44.15 1.00
N ILE A 153 -26.05 44.95 0.38
CA ILE A 153 -25.69 46.30 0.88
C ILE A 153 -26.34 47.35 -0.01
N GLU A 154 -27.66 47.48 0.11
CA GLU A 154 -28.43 48.60 -0.43
C GLU A 154 -28.12 49.86 0.40
N GLN A 155 -26.97 50.51 0.15
CA GLN A 155 -26.65 51.85 0.64
C GLN A 155 -26.96 52.90 -0.42
N PRO A 156 -27.61 54.02 -0.04
CA PRO A 156 -28.28 54.92 -0.97
C PRO A 156 -27.31 55.70 -1.84
N GLU A 157 -27.74 55.91 -3.09
CA GLU A 157 -27.02 56.58 -4.17
C GLU A 157 -26.37 57.92 -3.76
N ALA A 158 -25.06 58.02 -3.97
CA ALA A 158 -24.38 59.30 -4.19
C ALA A 158 -23.51 59.18 -5.46
N PRO A 159 -23.63 60.10 -6.42
CA PRO A 159 -22.98 59.95 -7.72
C PRO A 159 -21.53 60.42 -7.66
N GLN A 160 -20.56 59.54 -7.94
CA GLN A 160 -19.19 59.93 -8.28
C GLN A 160 -18.56 58.99 -9.33
N PRO A 161 -17.59 59.49 -10.13
CA PRO A 161 -17.52 59.24 -11.56
C PRO A 161 -16.63 58.08 -11.99
N GLN A 162 -16.94 57.60 -13.18
CA GLN A 162 -16.29 56.51 -13.92
C GLN A 162 -14.78 56.69 -14.07
N LYS A 163 -14.01 55.66 -13.72
CA LYS A 163 -12.67 55.42 -14.28
C LYS A 163 -12.57 54.00 -14.82
N THR A 164 -12.31 53.96 -16.11
CA THR A 164 -12.17 52.81 -16.99
C THR A 164 -10.96 51.95 -16.64
N LYS A 165 -11.10 50.62 -16.65
CA LYS A 165 -10.06 49.68 -17.16
C LYS A 165 -10.70 48.45 -17.82
N THR A 166 -10.14 48.14 -18.98
CA THR A 166 -10.51 47.17 -20.00
C THR A 166 -10.52 45.71 -19.54
N LYS A 167 -11.62 45.00 -19.79
CA LYS A 167 -11.64 43.57 -20.13
C LYS A 167 -12.64 43.37 -21.27
N ALA A 168 -12.26 42.58 -22.27
CA ALA A 168 -13.08 42.27 -23.43
C ALA A 168 -14.47 41.81 -22.97
N LYS A 169 -15.50 42.58 -23.32
CA LYS A 169 -16.89 42.22 -23.04
C LYS A 169 -17.20 40.99 -23.89
N SER A 170 -17.35 39.84 -23.25
CA SER A 170 -18.29 38.84 -23.75
C SER A 170 -19.59 39.58 -24.05
N LYS A 171 -20.21 39.37 -25.22
CA LYS A 171 -21.48 40.00 -25.55
C LYS A 171 -22.43 39.82 -24.35
N THR A 172 -22.97 40.92 -23.84
CA THR A 172 -23.93 40.89 -22.72
C THR A 172 -25.13 40.05 -23.15
N ASP A 173 -25.80 39.38 -22.23
CA ASP A 173 -26.88 38.44 -22.57
C ASP A 173 -27.98 39.11 -23.43
N ASP A 174 -28.29 40.38 -23.18
CA ASP A 174 -29.21 41.17 -24.03
C ASP A 174 -28.73 41.34 -25.48
N ALA A 175 -27.42 41.43 -25.71
CA ALA A 175 -26.88 41.51 -27.06
C ALA A 175 -26.94 40.15 -27.79
N LEU A 176 -26.83 39.04 -27.04
CA LEU A 176 -27.03 37.70 -27.60
C LEU A 176 -28.50 37.42 -27.88
N LEU A 177 -29.41 37.88 -27.01
CA LEU A 177 -30.84 37.75 -27.19
C LEU A 177 -31.31 38.53 -28.42
N ASN A 178 -30.86 39.78 -28.58
CA ASN A 178 -31.16 40.57 -29.77
C ASN A 178 -30.59 39.96 -31.05
N GLU A 179 -29.40 39.35 -31.01
CA GLU A 179 -28.84 38.66 -32.18
C GLU A 179 -29.62 37.39 -32.53
N PHE A 180 -30.22 36.73 -31.54
CA PHE A 180 -31.10 35.58 -31.74
C PHE A 180 -32.48 35.94 -32.28
N GLU A 181 -33.11 36.99 -31.74
CA GLU A 181 -34.43 37.45 -32.19
C GLU A 181 -34.42 37.98 -33.62
N ASN A 182 -33.29 38.56 -34.05
CA ASN A 182 -33.11 39.07 -35.41
C ASN A 182 -32.48 38.03 -36.36
N LEU A 183 -32.28 36.78 -35.92
CA LEU A 183 -31.76 35.73 -36.79
C LEU A 183 -32.91 35.15 -37.65
N ASP A 184 -32.91 35.47 -38.95
CA ASP A 184 -33.90 34.94 -39.89
C ASP A 184 -33.63 33.46 -40.19
N TRP A 185 -34.47 32.59 -39.62
CA TRP A 185 -34.36 31.13 -39.76
C TRP A 185 -34.62 30.62 -41.20
N ASP A 186 -35.17 31.48 -42.06
CA ASP A 186 -35.42 31.18 -43.46
C ASP A 186 -34.14 31.27 -44.32
N GLU A 187 -33.07 31.91 -43.85
CA GLU A 187 -31.79 32.01 -44.57
C GLU A 187 -30.96 30.69 -44.51
N PHE A 188 -31.32 29.77 -43.60
CA PHE A 188 -30.65 28.47 -43.44
C PHE A 188 -31.33 27.31 -44.17
N LYS A 189 -32.42 27.56 -44.92
CA LYS A 189 -33.08 26.57 -45.78
C LYS A 189 -32.78 26.79 -47.26
N GLU A 190 -31.53 26.55 -47.65
CA GLU A 190 -31.16 26.07 -48.99
C GLU A 190 -30.28 24.82 -48.89
#